data_AF-A0A1I8GP61-F1
#
_entry.id   AF-A0A1I8GP61-F1
#
_cell.length_a   1.000
_cell.length_b   1.000
_cell.length_c   1.000
_cell.angle_alpha   90.00
_cell.angle_beta   90.00
_cell.angle_gamma   90.00
#
_symmetry.space_group_name_H-M   'P 1'
#
loop_
_entity.id
_entity.type
_entity.pdbx_description
1 polymer ?
#
loop_
_entity_poly.entity_id
_entity_poly.type
_entity_poly.pdbx_seq_one_letter_code
_entity_poly.pdbx_strand_id
1 'polypeptide(L)'
;MGWNIPYGFNDSDLSISVRQLRMFVNEYEQVPYDAITYLTGECNYGGRVTDDRDRRCLMTILADFYNPGVVTEQKYKLSPSGNYYIPNKMDYADYLEFIKKLPAYQHPEVFGMHENVDISRELQETRGLFDSVLLTLGQAGSSKAGQSDSYLNEIATDILKKLPPNFDLEAAVRKFPVVYTESMNTVLTQEMERFNKLVGTVRSSLQSLEKAIKGLVVMNADLEALGGSLAVGKVPALWMRASYPSLKPLGSYINDLLERLKFLKKWYDEDKPAVFWISGFFFTQAFLTGVTQNYARKYTIPIDLLGFDFQVLAVDSMSTAPKDGAYVIGLYLDGARWDRDRNCLAEQLPKILYDHVPVIWLRPMKREEIDENSNRYTCPVYKTSERRGVLSTTGHSTNFVLPILLNCTEKPSHWVKRGCALLCQLDD
;
A
#
# COMPACT_ATOMS: atom_id res chain seq x y z
N MET A 1 3.83 3.06 -8.51
CA MET A 1 5.21 3.23 -7.98
C MET A 1 5.70 4.63 -8.33
N GLY A 2 6.39 5.31 -7.41
CA GLY A 2 6.72 6.74 -7.53
C GLY A 2 5.95 7.57 -6.51
N TRP A 3 5.06 8.44 -7.00
CA TRP A 3 4.15 9.23 -6.17
C TRP A 3 2.88 8.45 -5.83
N ASN A 4 2.40 8.56 -4.59
CA ASN A 4 1.11 8.02 -4.18
C ASN A 4 -0.05 8.87 -4.76
N ILE A 5 0.17 10.18 -4.90
CA ILE A 5 -0.82 11.13 -5.44
C ILE A 5 -0.25 11.81 -6.70
N PRO A 6 -1.05 11.95 -7.79
CA PRO A 6 -0.62 12.69 -8.96
C PRO A 6 -0.63 14.20 -8.67
N TYR A 7 0.54 14.78 -8.43
CA TYR A 7 0.71 16.22 -8.22
C TYR A 7 0.85 16.95 -9.56
N GLY A 8 0.06 18.01 -9.74
CA GLY A 8 0.18 18.89 -10.90
C GLY A 8 1.31 19.89 -10.69
N PHE A 9 2.56 19.49 -10.83
CA PHE A 9 3.70 20.42 -10.90
C PHE A 9 3.64 21.24 -12.19
N ASN A 10 4.03 22.51 -12.15
CA ASN A 10 3.88 23.41 -13.30
C ASN A 10 5.13 24.24 -13.59
N ASP A 11 5.11 24.93 -14.74
CA ASP A 11 6.23 25.75 -15.21
C ASP A 11 6.52 26.96 -14.30
N SER A 12 5.51 27.45 -13.55
CA SER A 12 5.73 28.52 -12.58
C SER A 12 6.57 28.06 -11.39
N ASP A 13 6.38 26.83 -10.92
CA ASP A 13 7.18 26.24 -9.84
C ASP A 13 8.65 26.13 -10.28
N LEU A 14 8.88 25.69 -11.52
CA LEU A 14 10.22 25.61 -12.12
C LEU A 14 10.84 27.00 -12.26
N SER A 15 10.11 27.95 -12.83
CA SER A 15 10.60 29.31 -13.10
C SER A 15 11.02 30.03 -11.81
N ILE A 16 10.22 29.89 -10.75
CA ILE A 16 10.52 30.46 -9.43
C ILE A 16 11.75 29.78 -8.83
N SER A 17 11.81 28.45 -8.88
CA SER A 17 12.95 27.67 -8.36
C SER A 17 14.26 28.02 -9.05
N VAL A 18 14.26 28.17 -10.38
CA VAL A 18 15.44 28.59 -11.16
C VAL A 18 15.86 30.02 -10.82
N ARG A 19 14.91 30.94 -10.65
CA ARG A 19 15.20 32.33 -10.27
C ARG A 19 15.82 32.42 -8.87
N GLN A 20 15.28 31.67 -7.92
CA GLN A 20 15.83 31.59 -6.55
C GLN A 20 17.21 30.96 -6.55
N LEU A 21 17.39 29.82 -7.26
CA LEU A 21 18.69 29.18 -7.41
C LEU A 21 19.74 30.16 -7.95
N ARG A 22 19.40 30.91 -9.01
CA ARG A 22 20.27 31.94 -9.58
C ARG A 22 20.60 33.05 -8.58
N MET A 23 19.66 33.47 -7.76
CA MET A 23 19.89 34.48 -6.72
C MET A 23 20.92 33.97 -5.69
N PHE A 24 20.69 32.79 -5.12
CA PHE A 24 21.58 32.21 -4.12
C PHE A 24 22.99 31.94 -4.64
N VAL A 25 23.13 31.41 -5.85
CA VAL A 25 24.44 31.10 -6.43
C VAL A 25 25.25 32.35 -6.78
N ASN A 26 24.59 33.49 -7.06
CA ASN A 26 25.30 34.74 -7.41
C ASN A 26 25.58 35.65 -6.21
N GLU A 27 24.74 35.61 -5.17
CA GLU A 27 24.85 36.52 -4.01
C GLU A 27 25.75 35.97 -2.90
N TYR A 28 25.91 34.64 -2.81
CA TYR A 28 26.71 34.00 -1.77
C TYR A 28 28.01 33.44 -2.34
N GLU A 29 29.12 33.61 -1.62
CA GLU A 29 30.43 33.04 -2.03
C GLU A 29 30.43 31.50 -1.98
N GLN A 30 29.65 30.91 -1.07
CA GLN A 30 29.45 29.47 -0.94
C GLN A 30 28.00 29.13 -1.24
N VAL A 31 27.78 28.05 -1.98
CA VAL A 31 26.43 27.60 -2.36
C VAL A 31 25.68 27.14 -1.10
N PRO A 32 24.56 27.80 -0.73
CA PRO A 32 23.80 27.43 0.46
C PRO A 32 22.84 26.26 0.16
N TYR A 33 23.38 25.04 0.09
CA TYR A 33 22.63 23.83 -0.29
C TYR A 33 21.38 23.58 0.57
N ASP A 34 21.47 23.78 1.89
CA ASP A 34 20.33 23.56 2.79
C ASP A 34 19.19 24.52 2.49
N ALA A 35 19.50 25.81 2.24
CA ALA A 35 18.50 26.83 1.93
C ALA A 35 17.84 26.57 0.55
N ILE A 36 18.64 26.21 -0.46
CA ILE A 36 18.13 25.88 -1.80
C ILE A 36 17.24 24.63 -1.74
N THR A 37 17.70 23.59 -1.05
CA THR A 37 16.95 22.33 -0.91
C THR A 37 15.64 22.55 -0.19
N TYR A 38 15.64 23.34 0.89
CA TYR A 38 14.41 23.69 1.61
C TYR A 38 13.45 24.52 0.74
N LEU A 39 13.93 25.57 0.07
CA LEU A 39 13.05 26.44 -0.73
C LEU A 39 12.45 25.70 -1.92
N THR A 40 13.25 24.91 -2.65
CA THR A 40 12.74 24.13 -3.78
C THR A 40 11.87 22.97 -3.30
N GLY A 41 12.36 22.19 -2.33
CA GLY A 41 11.74 20.95 -1.89
C GLY A 41 10.55 21.13 -0.96
N GLU A 42 10.63 22.00 0.05
CA GLU A 42 9.55 22.21 1.02
C GLU A 42 8.61 23.34 0.60
N CYS A 43 9.12 24.45 0.03
CA CYS A 43 8.27 25.61 -0.30
C CYS A 43 7.66 25.53 -1.70
N ASN A 44 8.48 25.46 -2.75
CA ASN A 44 7.99 25.58 -4.14
C ASN A 44 7.24 24.33 -4.58
N TYR A 45 7.91 23.17 -4.58
CA TYR A 45 7.29 21.90 -4.95
C TYR A 45 6.55 21.27 -3.76
N GLY A 46 7.15 21.29 -2.57
CA GLY A 46 6.58 20.71 -1.34
C GLY A 46 5.28 21.36 -0.89
N GLY A 47 5.04 22.63 -1.21
CA GLY A 47 3.77 23.30 -0.97
C GLY A 47 2.58 22.64 -1.70
N ARG A 48 2.83 21.85 -2.76
CA ARG A 48 1.82 21.04 -3.45
C ARG A 48 1.74 19.60 -2.95
N VAL A 49 2.79 19.12 -2.29
CA VAL A 49 2.89 17.73 -1.83
C VAL A 49 2.23 17.60 -0.47
N THR A 50 1.11 16.90 -0.47
CA THR A 50 0.25 16.69 0.70
C THR A 50 0.54 15.42 1.49
N ASP A 51 1.16 14.41 0.86
CA ASP A 51 1.48 13.14 1.52
C ASP A 51 2.94 13.15 2.01
N ASP A 52 3.16 12.74 3.26
CA ASP A 52 4.49 12.77 3.89
C ASP A 52 5.48 11.81 3.20
N ARG A 53 5.01 10.68 2.65
CA ARG A 53 5.89 9.70 1.98
C ARG A 53 6.29 10.21 0.61
N ASP A 54 5.38 10.88 -0.07
CA ASP A 54 5.67 11.61 -1.31
C ASP A 54 6.64 12.76 -1.04
N ARG A 55 6.46 13.53 0.03
CA ARG A 55 7.41 14.60 0.42
C ARG A 55 8.80 14.05 0.71
N ARG A 56 8.89 12.93 1.44
CA ARG A 56 10.16 12.20 1.65
C ARG A 56 10.79 11.78 0.33
N CYS A 57 9.99 11.31 -0.63
CA CYS A 57 10.46 10.95 -1.97
C CYS A 57 11.02 12.17 -2.71
N LEU A 58 10.29 13.30 -2.73
CA LEU A 58 10.72 14.56 -3.32
C LEU A 58 12.09 15.00 -2.79
N MET A 59 12.24 15.06 -1.48
CA MET A 59 13.48 15.50 -0.83
C MET A 59 14.63 14.54 -1.13
N THR A 60 14.35 13.23 -1.21
CA THR A 60 15.36 12.22 -1.55
C THR A 60 15.84 12.38 -2.99
N ILE A 61 14.94 12.65 -3.93
CA ILE A 61 15.29 12.89 -5.34
C ILE A 61 16.10 14.19 -5.44
N LEU A 62 15.68 15.26 -4.78
CA LEU A 62 16.39 16.55 -4.79
C LEU A 62 17.82 16.45 -4.24
N ALA A 63 18.06 15.61 -3.24
CA ALA A 63 19.40 15.39 -2.67
C ALA A 63 20.41 14.86 -3.70
N ASP A 64 19.97 14.14 -4.74
CA ASP A 64 20.85 13.69 -5.82
C ASP A 64 21.36 14.85 -6.70
N PHE A 65 20.63 15.99 -6.72
CA PHE A 65 20.92 17.17 -7.54
C PHE A 65 21.46 18.37 -6.72
N TYR A 66 21.09 18.48 -5.45
CA TYR A 66 21.56 19.53 -4.55
C TYR A 66 22.59 18.98 -3.57
N ASN A 67 23.81 18.78 -4.08
CA ASN A 67 24.95 18.37 -3.28
C ASN A 67 26.27 18.96 -3.84
N PRO A 68 27.35 18.94 -3.06
CA PRO A 68 28.66 19.43 -3.50
C PRO A 68 29.26 18.68 -4.70
N GLY A 69 28.95 17.39 -4.86
CA GLY A 69 29.45 16.54 -5.93
C GLY A 69 29.05 17.05 -7.31
N VAL A 70 27.83 17.58 -7.44
CA VAL A 70 27.30 18.18 -8.69
C VAL A 70 28.17 19.31 -9.23
N VAL A 71 28.85 20.07 -8.37
CA VAL A 71 29.70 21.21 -8.77
C VAL A 71 31.17 20.79 -8.89
N THR A 72 31.62 19.89 -8.03
CA THR A 72 33.04 19.55 -7.88
C THR A 72 33.48 18.40 -8.77
N GLU A 73 32.61 17.44 -9.07
CA GLU A 73 32.94 16.27 -9.87
C GLU A 73 32.76 16.55 -11.37
N GLN A 74 33.80 16.24 -12.15
CA GLN A 74 33.68 16.28 -13.60
C GLN A 74 32.77 15.15 -14.09
N LYS A 75 31.75 15.50 -14.88
CA LYS A 75 30.74 14.55 -15.38
C LYS A 75 30.06 13.76 -14.25
N TYR A 76 29.60 14.47 -13.22
CA TYR A 76 28.79 13.89 -12.15
C TYR A 76 27.66 13.04 -12.73
N LYS A 77 27.63 11.74 -12.40
CA LYS A 77 26.70 10.77 -12.98
C LYS A 77 25.37 10.80 -12.22
N LEU A 78 24.29 10.91 -12.97
CA LEU A 78 22.92 10.93 -12.44
C LEU A 78 22.26 9.54 -12.48
N SER A 79 22.76 8.64 -13.31
CA SER A 79 22.26 7.27 -13.44
C SER A 79 23.38 6.23 -13.28
N PRO A 80 23.05 5.00 -12.85
CA PRO A 80 23.98 3.87 -12.82
C PRO A 80 24.65 3.57 -14.17
N SER A 81 23.94 3.68 -15.30
CA SER A 81 24.52 3.51 -16.64
C SER A 81 25.63 4.52 -16.97
N GLY A 82 25.67 5.67 -16.30
CA GLY A 82 26.64 6.74 -16.57
C GLY A 82 26.40 7.48 -17.89
N ASN A 83 25.34 7.16 -18.62
CA ASN A 83 24.94 7.88 -19.83
C ASN A 83 24.38 9.28 -19.51
N TYR A 84 23.72 9.39 -18.35
CA TYR A 84 23.16 10.64 -17.86
C TYR A 84 24.14 11.25 -16.86
N TYR A 85 24.74 12.37 -17.24
CA TYR A 85 25.68 13.10 -16.39
C TYR A 85 25.54 14.60 -16.60
N ILE A 86 25.99 15.37 -15.61
CA ILE A 86 26.02 16.83 -15.70
C ILE A 86 27.25 17.22 -16.51
N PRO A 87 27.09 17.82 -17.70
CA PRO A 87 28.23 18.20 -18.51
C PRO A 87 28.92 19.42 -17.91
N ASN A 88 30.20 19.62 -18.27
CA ASN A 88 30.94 20.81 -17.86
C ASN A 88 30.30 22.09 -18.41
N LYS A 89 30.73 23.24 -17.90
CA LYS A 89 30.28 24.54 -18.43
C LYS A 89 30.53 24.63 -19.93
N MET A 90 29.46 24.74 -20.70
CA MET A 90 29.46 24.89 -22.16
C MET A 90 28.55 26.06 -22.57
N ASP A 91 28.51 26.38 -23.86
CA ASP A 91 27.58 27.36 -24.40
C ASP A 91 26.17 26.77 -24.58
N TYR A 92 25.17 27.64 -24.70
CA TYR A 92 23.77 27.23 -24.84
C TYR A 92 23.54 26.24 -25.99
N ALA A 93 24.18 26.47 -27.14
CA ALA A 93 24.08 25.60 -28.31
C ALA A 93 24.62 24.19 -28.03
N ASP A 94 25.73 24.10 -27.31
CA ASP A 94 26.37 22.82 -26.95
C ASP A 94 25.50 22.02 -25.97
N TYR A 95 24.83 22.69 -25.02
CA TYR A 95 23.86 22.02 -24.14
C TYR A 95 22.71 21.41 -24.95
N LEU A 96 22.21 22.11 -25.98
CA LEU A 96 21.17 21.56 -26.86
C LEU A 96 21.67 20.34 -27.66
N GLU A 97 22.91 20.38 -28.16
CA GLU A 97 23.49 19.22 -28.84
C GLU A 97 23.72 18.04 -27.89
N PHE A 98 24.15 18.29 -26.66
CA PHE A 98 24.31 17.27 -25.64
C PHE A 98 22.98 16.57 -25.33
N ILE A 99 21.91 17.34 -25.08
CA ILE A 99 20.57 16.80 -24.81
C ILE A 99 20.08 15.96 -25.99
N LYS A 100 20.32 16.39 -27.24
CA LYS A 100 19.95 15.62 -28.45
C LYS A 100 20.70 14.29 -28.59
N LYS A 101 21.89 14.16 -28.00
CA LYS A 101 22.69 12.92 -28.01
C LYS A 101 22.22 11.91 -26.97
N LEU A 102 21.39 12.31 -26.01
CA LEU A 102 20.86 11.40 -25.00
C LEU A 102 19.91 10.36 -25.65
N PRO A 103 19.83 9.13 -25.09
CA PRO A 103 18.94 8.10 -25.60
C PRO A 103 17.48 8.57 -25.64
N ALA A 104 16.80 8.30 -26.77
CA ALA A 104 15.37 8.60 -26.92
C ALA A 104 14.50 7.75 -25.98
N TYR A 105 14.90 6.49 -25.77
CA TYR A 105 14.28 5.60 -24.80
C TYR A 105 15.00 5.70 -23.45
N GLN A 106 14.26 6.04 -22.40
CA GLN A 106 14.80 6.24 -21.05
C GLN A 106 14.45 5.03 -20.19
N HIS A 107 15.48 4.37 -19.68
CA HIS A 107 15.29 3.27 -18.74
C HIS A 107 14.86 3.78 -17.35
N PRO A 108 14.13 2.98 -16.55
CA PRO A 108 13.67 3.36 -15.21
C PRO A 108 14.78 3.79 -14.24
N GLU A 109 16.03 3.41 -14.51
CA GLU A 109 17.21 3.81 -13.74
C GLU A 109 17.37 5.34 -13.64
N VAL A 110 16.88 6.10 -14.62
CA VAL A 110 16.95 7.58 -14.64
C VAL A 110 16.13 8.18 -13.50
N PHE A 111 15.09 7.48 -13.06
CA PHE A 111 14.26 7.85 -11.92
C PHE A 111 14.73 7.18 -10.62
N GLY A 112 15.87 6.48 -10.63
CA GLY A 112 16.31 5.67 -9.50
C GLY A 112 15.41 4.46 -9.24
N MET A 113 14.68 3.97 -10.24
CA MET A 113 13.76 2.84 -10.13
C MET A 113 14.35 1.54 -10.73
N HIS A 114 13.75 0.40 -10.38
CA HIS A 114 14.12 -0.91 -10.91
C HIS A 114 13.47 -1.15 -12.30
N GLU A 115 14.07 -1.99 -13.14
CA GLU A 115 13.58 -2.30 -14.50
C GLU A 115 12.15 -2.88 -14.53
N ASN A 116 11.77 -3.58 -13.46
CA ASN A 116 10.41 -4.13 -13.30
C ASN A 116 9.30 -3.05 -13.34
N VAL A 117 9.63 -1.78 -13.12
CA VAL A 117 8.66 -0.68 -13.21
C VAL A 117 8.06 -0.55 -14.61
N ASP A 118 8.81 -0.86 -15.67
CA ASP A 118 8.27 -0.85 -17.04
C ASP A 118 7.14 -1.87 -17.20
N ILE A 119 7.31 -3.08 -16.63
CA ILE A 119 6.28 -4.12 -16.64
C ILE A 119 5.03 -3.63 -15.91
N SER A 120 5.19 -3.01 -14.73
CA SER A 120 4.06 -2.45 -13.98
C SER A 120 3.33 -1.35 -14.75
N ARG A 121 4.07 -0.46 -15.44
CA ARG A 121 3.48 0.59 -16.30
C ARG A 121 2.65 -0.02 -17.42
N GLU A 122 3.23 -0.97 -18.16
CA GLU A 122 2.57 -1.63 -19.29
C GLU A 122 1.31 -2.40 -18.85
N LEU A 123 1.35 -3.06 -17.69
CA LEU A 123 0.18 -3.71 -17.10
C LEU A 123 -0.91 -2.70 -16.75
N GLN A 124 -0.56 -1.52 -16.21
CA GLN A 124 -1.53 -0.49 -15.88
C GLN A 124 -2.18 0.12 -17.13
N GLU A 125 -1.39 0.42 -18.17
CA GLU A 125 -1.91 0.91 -19.47
C GLU A 125 -2.84 -0.12 -20.12
N THR A 126 -2.44 -1.39 -20.10
CA THR A 126 -3.25 -2.50 -20.63
C THR A 126 -4.56 -2.66 -19.87
N ARG A 127 -4.55 -2.57 -18.54
CA ARG A 127 -5.77 -2.58 -17.71
C ARG A 127 -6.69 -1.41 -18.06
N GLY A 128 -6.14 -0.20 -18.19
CA GLY A 128 -6.91 0.98 -18.57
C GLY A 128 -7.54 0.87 -19.97
N LEU A 129 -6.84 0.25 -20.92
CA LEU A 129 -7.37 -0.07 -22.23
C LEU A 129 -8.55 -1.06 -22.14
N PHE A 130 -8.39 -2.18 -21.42
CA PHE A 130 -9.47 -3.15 -21.27
C PHE A 130 -10.68 -2.59 -20.54
N ASP A 131 -10.48 -1.77 -19.51
CA ASP A 131 -11.57 -1.07 -18.84
C ASP A 131 -12.32 -0.13 -19.78
N SER A 132 -11.59 0.60 -20.63
CA SER A 132 -12.20 1.47 -21.64
C SER A 132 -12.99 0.67 -22.68
N VAL A 133 -12.47 -0.47 -23.13
CA VAL A 133 -13.18 -1.37 -24.06
C VAL A 133 -14.45 -1.92 -23.41
N LEU A 134 -14.39 -2.35 -22.15
CA LEU A 134 -15.56 -2.85 -21.41
C LEU A 134 -16.68 -1.80 -21.33
N LEU A 135 -16.34 -0.52 -21.15
CA LEU A 135 -17.32 0.57 -21.16
C LEU A 135 -18.00 0.75 -22.53
N THR A 136 -17.30 0.47 -23.62
CA THR A 136 -17.88 0.55 -24.98
C THR A 136 -18.76 -0.65 -25.34
N LEU A 137 -18.46 -1.84 -24.80
CA LEU A 137 -19.23 -3.06 -25.07
C LEU A 137 -20.68 -2.98 -24.55
N GLY A 138 -20.90 -2.26 -23.44
CA GLY A 138 -22.23 -2.06 -22.85
C GLY A 138 -23.16 -1.12 -23.62
N GLN A 139 -22.67 -0.36 -24.61
CA GLN A 139 -23.50 0.57 -25.39
C GLN A 139 -24.02 -0.01 -26.72
N ALA A 140 -23.52 -1.16 -27.17
CA ALA A 140 -23.79 -1.69 -28.51
C ALA A 140 -24.65 -2.96 -28.56
N GLY A 141 -25.11 -3.50 -27.43
CA GLY A 141 -25.77 -4.81 -27.40
C GLY A 141 -26.97 -4.86 -26.48
N SER A 142 -28.16 -4.73 -27.05
CA SER A 142 -29.37 -5.35 -26.54
C SER A 142 -29.16 -6.88 -26.50
N SER A 143 -28.48 -7.36 -25.46
CA SER A 143 -28.36 -8.78 -25.13
C SER A 143 -29.74 -9.30 -24.74
N LYS A 144 -30.14 -10.42 -25.34
CA LYS A 144 -31.36 -11.17 -24.98
C LYS A 144 -31.44 -11.32 -23.46
N ALA A 145 -32.36 -10.59 -22.83
CA ALA A 145 -32.52 -10.50 -21.37
C ALA A 145 -32.53 -11.86 -20.65
N GLY A 146 -32.98 -12.93 -21.31
CA GLY A 146 -33.04 -14.27 -20.68
C GLY A 146 -31.70 -14.98 -20.47
N GLN A 147 -30.63 -14.67 -21.22
CA GLN A 147 -29.34 -15.40 -21.11
C GLN A 147 -28.37 -14.75 -20.11
N SER A 148 -28.46 -13.42 -19.95
CA SER A 148 -27.74 -12.67 -18.92
C SER A 148 -28.27 -13.01 -17.52
N ASP A 149 -29.59 -13.17 -17.39
CA ASP A 149 -30.24 -13.34 -16.10
C ASP A 149 -30.00 -14.73 -15.50
N SER A 150 -29.96 -15.78 -16.34
CA SER A 150 -29.61 -17.13 -15.87
C SER A 150 -28.16 -17.19 -15.37
N TYR A 151 -27.23 -16.56 -16.10
CA TYR A 151 -25.81 -16.50 -15.72
C TYR A 151 -25.60 -15.70 -14.42
N LEU A 152 -26.26 -14.56 -14.27
CA LEU A 152 -26.23 -13.76 -13.04
C LEU A 152 -26.78 -14.53 -11.84
N ASN A 153 -27.87 -15.28 -12.05
CA ASN A 153 -28.45 -16.12 -11.01
C ASN A 153 -27.50 -17.26 -10.61
N GLU A 154 -26.79 -17.88 -11.55
CA GLU A 154 -25.77 -18.89 -11.25
C GLU A 154 -24.62 -18.33 -10.41
N ILE A 155 -24.10 -17.15 -10.75
CA ILE A 155 -23.06 -16.45 -9.96
C ILE A 155 -23.59 -16.16 -8.55
N ALA A 156 -24.78 -15.58 -8.44
CA ALA A 156 -25.36 -15.21 -7.15
C ALA A 156 -25.56 -16.44 -6.26
N THR A 157 -26.13 -17.51 -6.83
CA THR A 157 -26.34 -18.78 -6.12
C THR A 157 -25.03 -19.42 -5.69
N ASP A 158 -23.98 -19.43 -6.53
CA ASP A 158 -22.67 -20.00 -6.18
C ASP A 158 -22.01 -19.25 -5.02
N ILE A 159 -22.00 -17.91 -5.06
CA ILE A 159 -21.45 -17.09 -3.97
C ILE A 159 -22.26 -17.33 -2.69
N LEU A 160 -23.59 -17.33 -2.76
CA LEU A 160 -24.47 -17.57 -1.60
C LEU A 160 -24.22 -18.95 -0.96
N LYS A 161 -23.96 -19.99 -1.76
CA LYS A 161 -23.63 -21.33 -1.26
C LYS A 161 -22.30 -21.38 -0.52
N LYS A 162 -21.31 -20.59 -0.94
CA LYS A 162 -19.97 -20.56 -0.34
C LYS A 162 -19.91 -19.73 0.94
N LEU A 163 -20.79 -18.72 1.09
CA LEU A 163 -20.79 -17.83 2.25
C LEU A 163 -21.21 -18.58 3.54
N PRO A 164 -20.37 -18.57 4.59
CA PRO A 164 -20.74 -19.18 5.87
C PRO A 164 -21.87 -18.38 6.55
N PRO A 165 -22.53 -18.97 7.58
CA PRO A 165 -23.43 -18.22 8.45
C PRO A 165 -22.68 -17.09 9.18
N ASN A 166 -23.44 -16.09 9.62
CA ASN A 166 -22.88 -15.01 10.43
C ASN A 166 -22.34 -15.55 11.76
N PHE A 167 -21.31 -14.90 12.29
CA PHE A 167 -20.80 -15.19 13.64
C PHE A 167 -21.86 -14.85 14.68
N ASP A 168 -21.99 -15.70 15.70
CA ASP A 168 -22.79 -15.42 16.89
C ASP A 168 -22.00 -14.48 17.81
N LEU A 169 -22.33 -13.19 17.76
CA LEU A 169 -21.64 -12.16 18.52
C LEU A 169 -21.89 -12.29 20.03
N GLU A 170 -23.06 -12.79 20.44
CA GLU A 170 -23.34 -12.98 21.86
C GLU A 170 -22.50 -14.12 22.44
N ALA A 171 -22.39 -15.24 21.70
CA ALA A 171 -21.51 -16.34 22.07
C ALA A 171 -20.04 -15.90 22.06
N ALA A 172 -19.62 -15.10 21.07
CA ALA A 172 -18.27 -14.54 20.99
C ALA A 172 -17.93 -13.66 22.20
N VAL A 173 -18.82 -12.75 22.61
CA VAL A 173 -18.62 -11.90 23.79
C VAL A 173 -18.62 -12.70 25.10
N ARG A 174 -19.43 -13.77 25.19
CA ARG A 174 -19.42 -14.66 26.36
C ARG A 174 -18.13 -15.47 26.46
N LYS A 175 -17.60 -15.96 25.33
CA LYS A 175 -16.35 -16.75 25.29
C LYS A 175 -15.10 -15.86 25.46
N PHE A 176 -15.12 -14.67 24.85
CA PHE A 176 -14.03 -13.69 24.88
C PHE A 176 -14.52 -12.38 25.51
N PRO A 177 -14.77 -12.35 26.83
CA PRO A 177 -15.22 -11.14 27.50
C PRO A 177 -14.15 -10.05 27.46
N VAL A 178 -14.58 -8.81 27.68
CA VAL A 178 -13.66 -7.67 27.82
C VAL A 178 -12.85 -7.84 29.10
N VAL A 179 -11.57 -8.17 28.95
CA VAL A 179 -10.64 -8.37 30.08
C VAL A 179 -9.54 -7.33 30.00
N TYR A 180 -9.26 -6.66 31.12
CA TYR A 180 -8.21 -5.65 31.17
C TYR A 180 -6.84 -6.21 30.76
N THR A 181 -6.51 -7.46 31.07
CA THR A 181 -5.20 -8.03 30.68
C THR A 181 -5.13 -8.52 29.23
N GLU A 182 -6.26 -8.61 28.51
CA GLU A 182 -6.30 -9.17 27.15
C GLU A 182 -7.21 -8.35 26.23
N SER A 183 -6.62 -7.34 25.60
CA SER A 183 -7.29 -6.49 24.60
C SER A 183 -7.64 -7.25 23.32
N MET A 184 -7.00 -8.39 23.01
CA MET A 184 -7.26 -9.13 21.78
C MET A 184 -8.69 -9.71 21.73
N ASN A 185 -9.31 -9.97 22.88
CA ASN A 185 -10.71 -10.40 22.96
C ASN A 185 -11.65 -9.39 22.31
N THR A 186 -11.45 -8.10 22.61
CA THR A 186 -12.24 -7.01 22.03
C THR A 186 -11.95 -6.83 20.53
N VAL A 187 -10.69 -7.05 20.10
CA VAL A 187 -10.34 -7.00 18.68
C VAL A 187 -11.11 -8.07 17.90
N LEU A 188 -11.13 -9.32 18.39
CA LEU A 188 -11.84 -10.41 17.73
C LEU A 188 -13.34 -10.12 17.58
N THR A 189 -14.01 -9.70 18.65
CA THR A 189 -15.46 -9.46 18.63
C THR A 189 -15.85 -8.30 17.71
N GLN A 190 -15.08 -7.20 17.72
CA GLN A 190 -15.31 -6.06 16.82
C GLN A 190 -15.04 -6.42 15.35
N GLU A 191 -14.03 -7.24 15.08
CA GLU A 191 -13.73 -7.70 13.72
C GLU A 191 -14.85 -8.60 13.20
N MET A 192 -15.31 -9.57 14.02
CA MET A 192 -16.46 -10.41 13.68
C MET A 192 -17.72 -9.61 13.38
N GLU A 193 -17.98 -8.55 14.15
CA GLU A 193 -19.12 -7.64 13.89
C GLU A 193 -19.00 -6.94 12.52
N ARG A 194 -17.81 -6.41 12.18
CA ARG A 194 -17.55 -5.77 10.88
C ARG A 194 -17.73 -6.74 9.72
N PHE A 195 -17.19 -7.95 9.83
CA PHE A 195 -17.38 -8.99 8.82
C PHE A 195 -18.83 -9.46 8.72
N ASN A 196 -19.56 -9.56 9.83
CA ASN A 196 -21.00 -9.86 9.80
C ASN A 196 -21.79 -8.79 9.03
N LYS A 197 -21.46 -7.51 9.19
CA LYS A 197 -22.08 -6.42 8.42
C LYS A 197 -21.80 -6.56 6.92
N LEU A 198 -20.55 -6.84 6.54
CA LEU A 198 -20.17 -7.07 5.15
C LEU A 198 -20.89 -8.29 4.56
N VAL A 199 -20.78 -9.45 5.21
CA VAL A 199 -21.40 -10.70 4.76
C VAL A 199 -22.93 -10.57 4.72
N GLY A 200 -23.53 -9.87 5.68
CA GLY A 200 -24.95 -9.53 5.68
C GLY A 200 -25.35 -8.71 4.46
N THR A 201 -24.55 -7.69 4.10
CA THR A 201 -24.77 -6.85 2.91
C THR A 201 -24.64 -7.65 1.61
N VAL A 202 -23.62 -8.49 1.50
CA VAL A 202 -23.41 -9.38 0.34
C VAL A 202 -24.58 -10.35 0.21
N ARG A 203 -24.97 -11.04 1.30
CA ARG A 203 -26.05 -12.02 1.30
C ARG A 203 -27.40 -11.41 0.95
N SER A 204 -27.78 -10.29 1.59
CA SER A 204 -29.09 -9.67 1.37
C SER A 204 -29.22 -9.09 -0.04
N SER A 205 -28.14 -8.51 -0.57
CA SER A 205 -28.12 -7.96 -1.93
C SER A 205 -28.19 -9.05 -3.01
N LEU A 206 -27.47 -10.17 -2.86
CA LEU A 206 -27.57 -11.32 -3.76
C LEU A 206 -28.96 -11.97 -3.71
N GLN A 207 -29.53 -12.17 -2.51
CA GLN A 207 -30.89 -12.70 -2.38
C GLN A 207 -31.95 -11.79 -3.01
N SER A 208 -31.76 -10.48 -2.92
CA SER A 208 -32.65 -9.50 -3.56
C SER A 208 -32.49 -9.53 -5.08
N LEU A 209 -31.26 -9.69 -5.59
CA LEU A 209 -31.01 -9.88 -7.02
C LEU A 209 -31.68 -11.16 -7.55
N GLU A 210 -31.54 -12.30 -6.88
CA GLU A 210 -32.20 -13.56 -7.29
C GLU A 210 -33.73 -13.42 -7.34
N LYS A 211 -34.32 -12.69 -6.38
CA LYS A 211 -35.76 -12.40 -6.35
C LYS A 211 -36.16 -11.45 -7.47
N ALA A 212 -35.34 -10.44 -7.77
CA ALA A 212 -35.61 -9.50 -8.85
C ALA A 212 -35.57 -10.18 -10.23
N ILE A 213 -34.59 -11.05 -10.47
CA ILE A 213 -34.50 -11.88 -11.69
C ILE A 213 -35.75 -12.77 -11.86
N LYS A 214 -36.30 -13.28 -10.75
CA LYS A 214 -37.54 -14.08 -10.76
C LYS A 214 -38.83 -13.25 -10.84
N GLY A 215 -38.74 -11.91 -10.89
CA GLY A 215 -39.89 -11.02 -10.92
C GLY A 215 -40.63 -10.88 -9.58
N LEU A 216 -40.03 -11.32 -8.47
CA LEU A 216 -40.64 -11.26 -7.13
C LEU A 216 -40.34 -9.93 -6.40
N VAL A 217 -39.30 -9.21 -6.83
CA VAL A 217 -38.88 -7.91 -6.31
C VAL A 217 -38.64 -6.97 -7.49
N VAL A 218 -38.92 -5.69 -7.34
CA VAL A 218 -38.65 -4.69 -8.39
C VAL A 218 -37.14 -4.51 -8.53
N MET A 219 -36.66 -4.63 -9.78
CA MET A 219 -35.29 -4.29 -10.14
C MET A 219 -35.09 -2.77 -9.99
N ASN A 220 -34.24 -2.35 -9.06
CA ASN A 220 -33.91 -0.94 -8.83
C ASN A 220 -32.48 -0.65 -9.32
N ALA A 221 -32.10 0.63 -9.38
CA ALA A 221 -30.80 1.06 -9.88
C ALA A 221 -29.61 0.41 -9.13
N ASP A 222 -29.75 0.15 -7.83
CA ASP A 222 -28.72 -0.51 -7.03
C ASP A 222 -28.53 -1.99 -7.44
N LEU A 223 -29.63 -2.71 -7.70
CA LEU A 223 -29.60 -4.11 -8.15
C LEU A 223 -29.12 -4.23 -9.60
N GLU A 224 -29.47 -3.28 -10.47
CA GLU A 224 -28.94 -3.21 -11.84
C GLU A 224 -27.44 -2.98 -11.84
N ALA A 225 -26.95 -2.02 -11.06
CA ALA A 225 -25.52 -1.74 -10.92
C ALA A 225 -24.76 -2.93 -10.32
N LEU A 226 -25.36 -3.63 -9.35
CA LEU A 226 -24.81 -4.86 -8.78
C LEU A 226 -24.74 -5.96 -9.83
N GLY A 227 -25.83 -6.24 -10.56
CA GLY A 227 -25.86 -7.23 -11.63
C GLY A 227 -24.84 -6.93 -12.72
N GLY A 228 -24.74 -5.67 -13.17
CA GLY A 228 -23.74 -5.24 -14.14
C GLY A 228 -22.30 -5.48 -13.67
N SER A 229 -22.00 -5.19 -12.39
CA SER A 229 -20.68 -5.45 -11.81
C SER A 229 -20.35 -6.94 -11.76
N LEU A 230 -21.30 -7.79 -11.36
CA LEU A 230 -21.13 -9.24 -11.31
C LEU A 230 -20.91 -9.84 -12.70
N ALA A 231 -21.63 -9.36 -13.71
CA ALA A 231 -21.50 -9.83 -15.10
C ALA A 231 -20.08 -9.65 -15.65
N VAL A 232 -19.42 -8.54 -15.30
CA VAL A 232 -18.04 -8.24 -15.72
C VAL A 232 -16.97 -8.68 -14.72
N GLY A 233 -17.35 -9.44 -13.69
CA GLY A 233 -16.40 -9.96 -12.69
C GLY A 233 -15.76 -8.90 -11.78
N LYS A 234 -16.44 -7.76 -11.57
CA LYS A 234 -16.00 -6.70 -10.64
C LYS A 234 -16.78 -6.75 -9.33
N VAL A 235 -16.13 -6.34 -8.24
CA VAL A 235 -16.79 -6.23 -6.93
C VAL A 235 -17.75 -5.04 -6.94
N PRO A 236 -19.06 -5.23 -6.63
CA PRO A 236 -20.03 -4.15 -6.61
C PRO A 236 -19.67 -3.03 -5.63
N ALA A 237 -19.90 -1.77 -6.02
CA ALA A 237 -19.67 -0.60 -5.17
C ALA A 237 -20.44 -0.65 -3.83
N LEU A 238 -21.64 -1.26 -3.85
CA LEU A 238 -22.44 -1.51 -2.65
C LEU A 238 -21.68 -2.33 -1.61
N TRP A 239 -20.92 -3.34 -2.04
CA TRP A 239 -20.13 -4.19 -1.16
C TRP A 239 -18.86 -3.46 -0.71
N MET A 240 -18.18 -2.77 -1.63
CA MET A 240 -16.96 -2.01 -1.31
C MET A 240 -17.20 -0.94 -0.23
N ARG A 241 -18.37 -0.30 -0.21
CA ARG A 241 -18.74 0.66 0.86
C ARG A 241 -18.84 0.02 2.25
N ALA A 242 -19.13 -1.26 2.32
CA ALA A 242 -19.20 -2.03 3.56
C ALA A 242 -17.95 -2.90 3.80
N SER A 243 -16.98 -2.88 2.89
CA SER A 243 -15.83 -3.77 2.89
C SER A 243 -14.53 -3.07 3.32
N TYR A 244 -13.50 -3.88 3.49
CA TYR A 244 -12.12 -3.42 3.51
C TYR A 244 -11.69 -2.98 2.09
N PRO A 245 -10.73 -2.05 1.96
CA PRO A 245 -10.18 -1.68 0.66
C PRO A 245 -9.63 -2.91 -0.06
N SER A 246 -9.93 -3.07 -1.35
CA SER A 246 -9.43 -4.16 -2.19
C SER A 246 -9.49 -3.76 -3.66
N LEU A 247 -8.54 -4.27 -4.44
CA LEU A 247 -8.49 -4.10 -5.90
C LEU A 247 -8.68 -5.44 -6.63
N LYS A 248 -9.00 -6.49 -5.89
CA LYS A 248 -9.15 -7.85 -6.43
C LYS A 248 -10.37 -7.95 -7.34
N PRO A 249 -10.31 -8.76 -8.41
CA PRO A 249 -11.50 -9.13 -9.17
C PRO A 249 -12.46 -9.95 -8.29
N LEU A 250 -13.72 -10.06 -8.71
CA LEU A 250 -14.80 -10.68 -7.93
C LEU A 250 -14.43 -12.07 -7.37
N GLY A 251 -13.87 -12.95 -8.20
CA GLY A 251 -13.53 -14.32 -7.79
C GLY A 251 -12.49 -14.33 -6.66
N SER A 252 -11.37 -13.62 -6.85
CA SER A 252 -10.29 -13.53 -5.87
C SER A 252 -10.72 -12.79 -4.60
N TYR A 253 -11.56 -11.76 -4.72
CA TYR A 253 -12.15 -11.06 -3.58
C TYR A 253 -13.02 -11.99 -2.72
N ILE A 254 -13.86 -12.83 -3.32
CA ILE A 254 -14.68 -13.77 -2.57
C ILE A 254 -13.81 -14.82 -1.87
N ASN A 255 -12.78 -15.33 -2.54
CA ASN A 255 -11.85 -16.28 -1.91
C ASN A 255 -11.12 -15.66 -0.70
N ASP A 256 -10.59 -14.45 -0.86
CA ASP A 256 -9.93 -13.70 0.22
C ASP A 256 -10.90 -13.42 1.39
N LEU A 257 -12.15 -13.02 1.10
CA LEU A 257 -13.19 -12.86 2.13
C LEU A 257 -13.43 -14.18 2.90
N LEU A 258 -13.54 -15.30 2.20
CA LEU A 258 -13.75 -16.60 2.83
C LEU A 258 -12.55 -17.03 3.69
N GLU A 259 -11.32 -16.74 3.27
CA GLU A 259 -10.12 -16.99 4.07
C GLU A 259 -10.08 -16.15 5.34
N ARG A 260 -10.47 -14.87 5.28
CA ARG A 260 -10.58 -14.00 6.46
C ARG A 260 -11.61 -14.50 7.46
N LEU A 261 -12.78 -14.92 6.95
CA LEU A 261 -13.83 -15.51 7.79
C LEU A 261 -13.35 -16.82 8.44
N LYS A 262 -12.62 -17.67 7.71
CA LYS A 262 -12.01 -18.89 8.25
C LYS A 262 -10.97 -18.57 9.32
N PHE A 263 -10.14 -17.54 9.12
CA PHE A 263 -9.15 -17.11 10.10
C PHE A 263 -9.81 -16.69 11.43
N LEU A 264 -10.84 -15.84 11.38
CA LEU A 264 -11.56 -15.41 12.58
C LEU A 264 -12.34 -16.57 13.23
N LYS A 265 -12.91 -17.47 12.42
CA LYS A 265 -13.58 -18.67 12.92
C LYS A 265 -12.61 -19.58 13.67
N LYS A 266 -11.44 -19.84 13.09
CA LYS A 266 -10.38 -20.65 13.72
C LYS A 266 -9.95 -20.04 15.05
N TRP A 267 -9.76 -18.72 15.10
CA TRP A 267 -9.47 -18.04 16.37
C TRP A 267 -10.61 -18.23 17.38
N TYR A 268 -11.87 -18.06 16.97
CA TYR A 268 -12.98 -18.32 17.89
C TYR A 268 -13.04 -19.76 18.38
N ASP A 269 -12.76 -20.76 17.55
CA ASP A 269 -12.85 -22.18 17.90
C ASP A 269 -11.64 -22.65 18.75
N GLU A 270 -10.42 -22.34 18.30
CA GLU A 270 -9.13 -22.85 18.82
C GLU A 270 -8.38 -21.87 19.73
N ASP A 271 -8.94 -20.70 20.02
CA ASP A 271 -8.29 -19.58 20.73
C ASP A 271 -7.22 -18.85 19.89
N LYS A 272 -6.54 -17.89 20.50
CA LYS A 272 -5.64 -16.93 19.87
C LYS A 272 -4.51 -17.60 19.10
N PRO A 273 -4.31 -17.26 17.81
CA PRO A 273 -3.23 -17.84 17.02
C PRO A 273 -1.86 -17.34 17.52
N ALA A 274 -0.84 -18.19 17.38
CA ALA A 274 0.55 -17.82 17.66
C ALA A 274 1.09 -16.76 16.67
N VAL A 275 0.60 -16.81 15.43
CA VAL A 275 0.96 -15.90 14.33
C VAL A 275 -0.31 -15.33 13.73
N PHE A 276 -0.39 -14.01 13.66
CA PHE A 276 -1.56 -13.30 13.14
C PHE A 276 -1.40 -12.98 11.67
N TRP A 277 -2.46 -13.21 10.90
CA TRP A 277 -2.53 -12.74 9.52
C TRP A 277 -2.92 -11.25 9.53
N ILE A 278 -1.93 -10.35 9.54
CA ILE A 278 -2.18 -8.91 9.73
C ILE A 278 -3.04 -8.33 8.62
N SER A 279 -2.82 -8.78 7.38
CA SER A 279 -3.61 -8.34 6.25
C SER A 279 -5.02 -8.90 6.24
N GLY A 280 -5.33 -9.90 7.07
CA GLY A 280 -6.66 -10.51 7.23
C GLY A 280 -7.65 -9.64 8.02
N PHE A 281 -7.16 -8.70 8.83
CA PHE A 281 -8.01 -7.79 9.60
C PHE A 281 -8.70 -6.74 8.73
N PHE A 282 -9.95 -6.46 9.05
CA PHE A 282 -10.74 -5.35 8.52
C PHE A 282 -10.15 -4.01 9.01
N PHE A 283 -9.84 -3.91 10.31
CA PHE A 283 -9.25 -2.72 10.92
C PHE A 283 -7.96 -3.05 11.68
N THR A 284 -6.85 -3.11 10.94
CA THR A 284 -5.50 -3.39 11.43
C THR A 284 -5.06 -2.52 12.63
N GLN A 285 -5.51 -1.27 12.71
CA GLN A 285 -5.14 -0.37 13.80
C GLN A 285 -5.67 -0.84 15.17
N ALA A 286 -6.85 -1.47 15.22
CA ALA A 286 -7.36 -2.05 16.47
C ALA A 286 -6.47 -3.19 16.95
N PHE A 287 -5.99 -4.04 16.03
CA PHE A 287 -5.02 -5.08 16.34
C PHE A 287 -3.71 -4.50 16.89
N LEU A 288 -3.10 -3.55 16.17
CA LEU A 288 -1.84 -2.91 16.61
C LEU A 288 -1.98 -2.25 17.98
N THR A 289 -3.07 -1.53 18.20
CA THR A 289 -3.38 -0.89 19.49
C THR A 289 -3.60 -1.93 20.59
N GLY A 290 -4.27 -3.04 20.28
CA GLY A 290 -4.46 -4.11 21.25
C GLY A 290 -3.14 -4.75 21.69
N VAL A 291 -2.19 -4.91 20.76
CA VAL A 291 -0.85 -5.45 21.07
C VAL A 291 -0.08 -4.48 21.98
N THR A 292 -0.08 -3.17 21.67
CA THR A 292 0.57 -2.18 22.54
C THR A 292 -0.12 -2.04 23.89
N GLN A 293 -1.45 -2.14 23.96
CA GLN A 293 -2.21 -2.12 25.21
C GLN A 293 -1.86 -3.30 26.11
N ASN A 294 -1.77 -4.52 25.58
CA ASN A 294 -1.37 -5.68 26.36
C ASN A 294 0.03 -5.50 26.97
N TYR A 295 0.97 -4.96 26.19
CA TYR A 295 2.32 -4.66 26.68
C TYR A 295 2.33 -3.54 27.73
N ALA A 296 1.63 -2.43 27.46
CA ALA A 296 1.48 -1.29 28.36
C ALA A 296 0.94 -1.72 29.73
N ARG A 297 -0.08 -2.58 29.74
CA ARG A 297 -0.71 -3.08 30.98
C ARG A 297 0.18 -4.07 31.71
N LYS A 298 0.87 -4.97 31.00
CA LYS A 298 1.80 -5.95 31.59
C LYS A 298 2.98 -5.28 32.30
N TYR A 299 3.52 -4.21 31.72
CA TYR A 299 4.69 -3.51 32.26
C TYR A 299 4.37 -2.18 32.95
N THR A 300 3.09 -1.80 33.04
CA THR A 300 2.62 -0.52 33.62
C THR A 300 3.34 0.69 33.01
N ILE A 301 3.43 0.72 31.68
CA ILE A 301 4.03 1.83 30.90
C ILE A 301 2.90 2.58 30.18
N PRO A 302 2.87 3.93 30.20
CA PRO A 302 1.92 4.70 29.40
C PRO A 302 1.99 4.35 27.91
N ILE A 303 0.83 4.11 27.28
CA ILE A 303 0.75 3.69 25.87
C ILE A 303 1.39 4.68 24.90
N ASP A 304 1.34 5.98 25.22
CA ASP A 304 1.87 7.05 24.37
C ASP A 304 3.40 7.02 24.23
N LEU A 305 4.10 6.41 25.20
CA LEU A 305 5.55 6.24 25.19
C LEU A 305 6.01 5.00 24.44
N LEU A 306 5.06 4.15 24.00
CA LEU A 306 5.36 2.91 23.30
C LEU A 306 5.41 3.11 21.78
N GLY A 307 6.27 2.31 21.16
CA GLY A 307 6.35 2.12 19.73
C GLY A 307 6.61 0.65 19.41
N PHE A 308 6.69 0.33 18.12
CA PHE A 308 7.08 -0.99 17.66
C PHE A 308 8.49 -0.94 17.10
N ASP A 309 9.34 -1.84 17.59
CA ASP A 309 10.47 -2.32 16.82
C ASP A 309 10.09 -3.60 16.07
N PHE A 310 10.87 -3.93 15.05
CA PHE A 310 10.55 -4.98 14.09
C PHE A 310 11.75 -5.89 13.88
N GLN A 311 11.49 -7.19 13.92
CA GLN A 311 12.48 -8.20 13.54
C GLN A 311 11.84 -9.17 12.56
N VAL A 312 12.41 -9.25 11.36
CA VAL A 312 12.03 -10.28 10.39
C VAL A 312 12.75 -11.57 10.77
N LEU A 313 11.98 -12.65 10.87
CA LEU A 313 12.46 -13.99 11.21
C LEU A 313 12.63 -14.81 9.93
N ALA A 314 13.61 -15.72 9.89
CA ALA A 314 13.87 -16.56 8.71
C ALA A 314 12.86 -17.73 8.55
N VAL A 315 11.68 -17.65 9.17
CA VAL A 315 10.65 -18.70 9.15
C VAL A 315 9.34 -18.15 8.63
N ASP A 316 8.59 -18.99 7.93
CA ASP A 316 7.27 -18.64 7.37
C ASP A 316 6.11 -18.97 8.34
N SER A 317 6.38 -19.73 9.40
CA SER A 317 5.39 -20.00 10.46
C SER A 317 6.04 -20.23 11.83
N MET A 318 5.28 -19.98 12.89
CA MET A 318 5.67 -20.23 14.29
C MET A 318 4.53 -20.96 15.01
N SER A 319 4.87 -21.92 15.86
CA SER A 319 3.91 -22.67 16.68
C SER A 319 3.65 -22.03 18.04
N THR A 320 4.55 -21.16 18.51
CA THR A 320 4.49 -20.54 19.83
C THR A 320 4.38 -19.02 19.70
N ALA A 321 3.53 -18.43 20.54
CA ALA A 321 3.39 -16.98 20.62
C ALA A 321 4.65 -16.35 21.26
N PRO A 322 5.02 -15.11 20.89
CA PRO A 322 6.14 -14.43 21.52
C PRO A 322 5.80 -14.08 22.98
N LYS A 323 6.83 -13.95 23.83
CA LYS A 323 6.67 -13.51 25.23
C LYS A 323 6.02 -12.13 25.32
N ASP A 324 6.39 -11.24 24.39
CA ASP A 324 5.92 -9.86 24.28
C ASP A 324 5.70 -9.52 22.80
N GLY A 325 4.62 -8.79 22.52
CA GLY A 325 4.26 -8.40 21.16
C GLY A 325 3.46 -9.45 20.39
N ALA A 326 3.62 -9.47 19.06
CA ALA A 326 2.89 -10.38 18.18
C ALA A 326 3.72 -10.75 16.96
N TYR A 327 3.61 -11.99 16.50
CA TYR A 327 4.11 -12.40 15.19
C TYR A 327 3.06 -12.13 14.12
N VAL A 328 3.47 -11.58 12.98
CA VAL A 328 2.57 -11.27 11.86
C VAL A 328 3.07 -11.83 10.53
N ILE A 329 2.12 -12.19 9.67
CA ILE A 329 2.33 -12.66 8.28
C ILE A 329 1.34 -12.02 7.32
N GLY A 330 1.55 -12.24 6.01
CA GLY A 330 0.66 -11.81 4.94
C GLY A 330 0.98 -10.42 4.41
N LEU A 331 2.26 -10.05 4.43
CA LEU A 331 2.75 -8.82 3.82
C LEU A 331 3.60 -9.17 2.59
N TYR A 332 3.36 -8.43 1.50
CA TYR A 332 4.09 -8.53 0.25
C TYR A 332 5.02 -7.33 0.12
N LEU A 333 6.24 -7.55 -0.31
CA LEU A 333 7.21 -6.50 -0.57
C LEU A 333 7.14 -6.09 -2.04
N ASP A 334 6.94 -4.80 -2.28
CA ASP A 334 6.88 -4.17 -3.59
C ASP A 334 8.04 -3.17 -3.74
N GLY A 335 8.69 -3.13 -4.90
CA GLY A 335 9.90 -2.34 -5.16
C GLY A 335 11.21 -2.90 -4.57
N ALA A 336 11.17 -4.03 -3.86
CA ALA A 336 12.33 -4.74 -3.33
C ALA A 336 12.01 -6.23 -3.11
N ARG A 337 13.02 -7.03 -2.72
CA ARG A 337 12.86 -8.41 -2.23
C ARG A 337 13.50 -8.57 -0.85
N TRP A 338 13.09 -9.60 -0.11
CA TRP A 338 13.72 -9.95 1.16
C TRP A 338 14.77 -11.03 0.94
N ASP A 339 16.04 -10.70 1.19
CA ASP A 339 17.12 -11.69 1.17
C ASP A 339 17.10 -12.48 2.48
N ARG A 340 16.67 -13.75 2.42
CA ARG A 340 16.57 -14.64 3.59
C ARG A 340 17.93 -15.02 4.18
N ASP A 341 18.98 -15.07 3.36
CA ASP A 341 20.32 -15.46 3.80
C ASP A 341 21.01 -14.31 4.53
N ARG A 342 20.84 -13.08 4.02
CA ARG A 342 21.42 -11.86 4.61
C ARG A 342 20.51 -11.18 5.63
N ASN A 343 19.25 -11.59 5.70
CA ASN A 343 18.19 -11.01 6.53
C ASN A 343 18.06 -9.48 6.35
N CYS A 344 18.04 -9.04 5.08
CA CYS A 344 17.96 -7.63 4.71
C CYS A 344 17.25 -7.43 3.36
N LEU A 345 16.89 -6.18 3.05
CA LEU A 345 16.37 -5.81 1.74
C LEU A 345 17.42 -6.01 0.65
N ALA A 346 16.96 -6.49 -0.50
CA ALA A 346 17.75 -6.66 -1.72
C ALA A 346 16.94 -6.21 -2.95
N GLU A 347 17.66 -5.99 -4.06
CA GLU A 347 17.04 -5.64 -5.34
C GLU A 347 16.13 -6.75 -5.86
N GLN A 348 15.06 -6.37 -6.54
CA GLN A 348 14.12 -7.32 -7.13
C GLN A 348 14.81 -8.21 -8.16
N LEU A 349 14.26 -9.42 -8.34
CA LEU A 349 14.66 -10.25 -9.46
C LEU A 349 13.90 -9.80 -10.73
N PRO A 350 14.52 -9.92 -11.92
CA PRO A 350 13.84 -9.59 -13.16
C PRO A 350 12.52 -10.35 -13.30
N LYS A 351 11.44 -9.65 -13.64
CA LYS A 351 10.08 -10.18 -13.85
C LYS A 351 9.36 -10.69 -12.58
N ILE A 352 9.96 -10.53 -11.40
CA ILE A 352 9.31 -10.81 -10.12
C ILE A 352 8.97 -9.48 -9.45
N LEU A 353 7.70 -9.10 -9.48
CA LEU A 353 7.22 -7.80 -9.02
C LEU A 353 7.01 -7.72 -7.51
N TYR A 354 6.67 -8.84 -6.88
CA TYR A 354 6.36 -8.92 -5.46
C TYR A 354 7.09 -10.09 -4.83
N ASP A 355 7.50 -9.92 -3.57
CA ASP A 355 8.09 -10.98 -2.77
C ASP A 355 7.30 -11.17 -1.46
N HIS A 356 7.22 -12.39 -0.96
CA HIS A 356 6.50 -12.66 0.29
C HIS A 356 7.44 -12.48 1.48
N VAL A 357 7.09 -11.58 2.39
CA VAL A 357 7.90 -11.35 3.59
C VAL A 357 7.66 -12.47 4.60
N PRO A 358 8.72 -13.04 5.18
CA PRO A 358 8.61 -14.00 6.29
C PRO A 358 7.90 -13.42 7.52
N VAL A 359 7.78 -14.23 8.57
CA VAL A 359 7.19 -13.79 9.84
C VAL A 359 7.93 -12.56 10.38
N ILE A 360 7.17 -11.49 10.67
CA ILE A 360 7.68 -10.29 11.33
C ILE A 360 7.25 -10.32 12.79
N TRP A 361 8.21 -10.13 13.69
CA TRP A 361 7.92 -9.90 15.09
C TRP A 361 7.69 -8.40 15.34
N LEU A 362 6.45 -8.07 15.70
CA LEU A 362 6.08 -6.76 16.23
C LEU A 362 6.48 -6.73 17.71
N ARG A 363 7.52 -5.96 18.04
CA ARG A 363 8.10 -5.87 19.40
C ARG A 363 7.72 -4.53 20.02
N PRO A 364 6.73 -4.47 20.92
CA PRO A 364 6.45 -3.26 21.65
C PRO A 364 7.63 -2.92 22.58
N MET A 365 8.08 -1.68 22.54
CA MET A 365 9.11 -1.15 23.44
C MET A 365 8.96 0.36 23.57
N LYS A 366 9.75 0.99 24.45
CA LYS A 366 9.72 2.46 24.58
C LYS A 366 10.30 3.09 23.31
N ARG A 367 9.70 4.18 22.84
CA ARG A 367 10.15 4.87 21.62
C ARG A 367 11.62 5.30 21.68
N GLU A 368 12.08 5.72 22.85
CA GLU A 368 13.47 6.13 23.10
C GLU A 368 14.49 5.00 22.91
N GLU A 369 14.05 3.74 23.01
CA GLU A 369 14.90 2.56 22.88
C GLU A 369 14.93 2.03 21.44
N ILE A 370 14.08 2.56 20.54
CA ILE A 370 14.02 2.12 19.14
C ILE A 370 15.20 2.71 18.39
N ASP A 371 16.02 1.84 17.82
CA ASP A 371 17.17 2.25 17.02
C ASP A 371 16.73 2.73 15.63
N GLU A 372 16.48 4.03 15.51
CA GLU A 372 16.17 4.72 14.26
C GLU A 372 17.42 5.13 13.46
N ASN A 373 18.61 5.06 14.05
CA ASN A 373 19.87 5.54 13.45
C ASN A 373 20.68 4.42 12.76
N SER A 374 20.30 3.17 12.95
CA SER A 374 20.85 2.03 12.21
C SER A 374 20.52 2.08 10.72
N ASN A 375 21.26 1.31 9.89
CA ASN A 375 21.00 1.11 8.45
C ASN A 375 19.68 0.33 8.23
N ARG A 376 18.57 0.93 8.63
CA ARG A 376 17.22 0.39 8.51
C ARG A 376 16.37 1.34 7.69
N TYR A 377 15.66 0.78 6.73
CA TYR A 377 14.71 1.50 5.92
C TYR A 377 13.34 1.52 6.59
N THR A 378 12.81 2.71 6.83
CA THR A 378 11.42 2.93 7.28
C THR A 378 10.45 2.67 6.13
N CYS A 379 10.09 1.40 5.95
CA CYS A 379 9.25 0.91 4.88
C CYS A 379 7.77 1.18 5.19
N PRO A 380 7.03 1.94 4.36
CA PRO A 380 5.62 2.18 4.58
C PRO A 380 4.80 0.92 4.26
N VAL A 381 3.81 0.61 5.10
CA VAL A 381 2.85 -0.48 4.86
C VAL A 381 1.50 0.08 4.42
N TYR A 382 0.96 -0.43 3.33
CA TYR A 382 -0.34 -0.06 2.77
C TYR A 382 -1.29 -1.24 2.68
N LYS A 383 -2.60 -0.97 2.71
CA LYS A 383 -3.62 -2.00 2.53
C LYS A 383 -3.70 -2.49 1.09
N THR A 384 -3.56 -1.61 0.10
CA THR A 384 -3.60 -1.93 -1.35
C THR A 384 -2.42 -1.31 -2.09
N SER A 385 -2.15 -1.81 -3.29
CA SER A 385 -1.13 -1.29 -4.22
C SER A 385 -1.36 0.15 -4.68
N GLU A 386 -2.57 0.70 -4.51
CA GLU A 386 -2.90 2.09 -4.85
C GLU A 386 -2.14 3.09 -3.96
N ARG A 387 -1.78 2.69 -2.73
CA ARG A 387 -1.05 3.49 -1.71
C ARG A 387 -1.68 4.84 -1.33
N ARG A 388 -2.78 5.21 -1.98
CA ARG A 388 -3.61 6.39 -1.74
C ARG A 388 -4.92 6.01 -1.05
N GLY A 389 -5.47 6.95 -0.31
CA GLY A 389 -6.77 6.84 0.35
C GLY A 389 -7.28 8.22 0.74
N VAL A 390 -8.41 8.28 1.44
CA VAL A 390 -8.91 9.53 2.03
C VAL A 390 -7.98 9.91 3.19
N LEU A 391 -7.57 11.18 3.26
CA LEU A 391 -6.80 11.72 4.38
C LEU A 391 -7.66 11.72 5.64
N SER A 392 -7.16 11.10 6.70
CA SER A 392 -7.78 11.13 8.02
C SER A 392 -7.51 12.46 8.73
N THR A 393 -8.17 12.69 9.87
CA THR A 393 -7.96 13.89 10.71
C THR A 393 -6.52 14.02 11.23
N THR A 394 -5.72 12.96 11.20
CA THR A 394 -4.29 12.96 11.55
C THR A 394 -3.37 13.22 10.35
N GLY A 395 -3.92 13.49 9.17
CA GLY A 395 -3.14 13.73 7.94
C GLY A 395 -2.67 12.46 7.22
N HIS A 396 -2.90 11.28 7.78
CA HIS A 396 -2.51 10.02 7.12
C HIS A 396 -3.63 9.46 6.23
N SER A 397 -3.23 8.87 5.11
CA SER A 397 -4.12 8.10 4.21
C SER A 397 -4.78 6.94 4.95
N THR A 398 -6.08 6.72 4.72
CA THR A 398 -6.84 5.54 5.19
C THR A 398 -6.31 4.19 4.67
N ASN A 399 -5.45 4.24 3.65
CA ASN A 399 -4.74 3.08 3.08
C ASN A 399 -3.43 2.79 3.82
N PHE A 400 -2.84 3.78 4.51
CA PHE A 400 -1.64 3.59 5.31
C PHE A 400 -1.95 2.79 6.58
N VAL A 401 -1.06 1.86 6.94
CA VAL A 401 -1.20 1.02 8.13
C VAL A 401 -0.21 1.45 9.20
N LEU A 402 1.08 1.23 8.97
CA LEU A 402 2.17 1.64 9.85
C LEU A 402 3.50 1.67 9.08
N PRO A 403 4.55 2.32 9.58
CA PRO A 403 5.90 2.11 9.08
C PRO A 403 6.55 0.88 9.75
N ILE A 404 7.19 0.02 8.97
CA ILE A 404 8.01 -1.10 9.46
C ILE A 404 9.48 -0.81 9.14
N LEU A 405 10.33 -0.88 10.15
CA LEU A 405 11.77 -0.71 10.01
C LEU A 405 12.42 -2.02 9.55
N LEU A 406 12.90 -2.04 8.30
CA LEU A 406 13.51 -3.20 7.66
C LEU A 406 15.02 -3.03 7.55
N ASN A 407 15.80 -4.07 7.84
CA ASN A 407 17.25 -4.04 7.67
C ASN A 407 17.61 -3.87 6.19
N CYS A 408 18.62 -3.04 5.89
CA CYS A 408 19.13 -2.88 4.54
C CYS A 408 20.64 -2.71 4.51
N THR A 409 21.27 -3.15 3.42
CA THR A 409 22.71 -2.93 3.17
C THR A 409 22.96 -1.58 2.52
N GLU A 410 22.09 -1.18 1.60
CA GLU A 410 22.12 0.11 0.92
C GLU A 410 21.53 1.22 1.79
N LYS A 411 21.87 2.48 1.46
CA LYS A 411 21.32 3.65 2.14
C LYS A 411 19.78 3.68 2.02
N PRO A 412 19.05 4.13 3.06
CA PRO A 412 17.58 4.24 3.01
C PRO A 412 17.05 5.04 1.81
N SER A 413 17.79 6.06 1.35
CA SER A 413 17.46 6.86 0.17
C SER A 413 17.32 6.03 -1.11
N HIS A 414 18.10 4.95 -1.24
CA HIS A 414 18.01 4.00 -2.34
C HIS A 414 16.61 3.39 -2.42
N TRP A 415 16.12 2.86 -1.30
CA TRP A 415 14.82 2.20 -1.21
C TRP A 415 13.64 3.16 -1.34
N VAL A 416 13.82 4.42 -0.94
CA VAL A 416 12.83 5.47 -1.22
C VAL A 416 12.67 5.67 -2.73
N LYS A 417 13.78 5.78 -3.48
CA LYS A 417 13.75 5.94 -4.96
C LYS A 417 13.23 4.70 -5.68
N ARG A 418 13.52 3.50 -5.17
CA ARG A 418 12.90 2.24 -5.62
C ARG A 418 11.39 2.17 -5.38
N GLY A 419 10.82 3.09 -4.60
CA GLY A 419 9.41 3.06 -4.23
C GLY A 419 9.08 1.86 -3.34
N CYS A 420 10.04 1.38 -2.55
CA CYS A 420 9.90 0.19 -1.72
C CYS A 420 8.79 0.38 -0.68
N ALA A 421 7.81 -0.54 -0.66
CA ALA A 421 6.71 -0.55 0.29
C ALA A 421 6.26 -1.98 0.61
N LEU A 422 5.57 -2.15 1.73
CA LEU A 422 4.86 -3.39 2.05
C LEU A 422 3.38 -3.23 1.72
N LEU A 423 2.78 -4.27 1.17
CA LEU A 423 1.37 -4.33 0.80
C LEU A 423 0.69 -5.46 1.59
N CYS A 424 -0.49 -5.18 2.13
CA CYS A 424 -1.31 -6.20 2.78
C CYS A 424 -1.97 -7.14 1.76
N GLN A 425 -2.24 -6.66 0.54
CA GLN A 425 -2.85 -7.47 -0.50
C GLN A 425 -2.34 -7.08 -1.88
N LEU A 426 -2.32 -8.08 -2.77
CA LEU A 426 -2.08 -7.91 -4.20
C LEU A 426 -3.42 -7.75 -4.96
N ASP A 427 -3.34 -7.27 -6.19
CA ASP A 427 -4.50 -6.94 -7.03
C ASP A 427 -5.18 -8.17 -7.66
N ASP A 428 -4.56 -9.34 -7.61
CA ASP A 428 -4.98 -10.55 -8.33
C ASP A 428 -5.66 -11.63 -7.47
#